data_AF-A0A928B6V3-F1
#
_entry.id   AF-A0A928B6V3-F1
#
_cell.length_a   1.000
_cell.length_b   1.000
_cell.length_c   1.000
_cell.angle_alpha   90.00
_cell.angle_beta   90.00
_cell.angle_gamma   90.00
#
_symmetry.space_group_name_H-M   'P 1'
#
loop_
_entity.id
_entity.type
_entity.pdbx_description
1 polymer ?
#
loop_
_entity_poly.entity_id
_entity_poly.type
_entity_poly.pdbx_seq_one_letter_code
_entity_poly.pdbx_strand_id
1 'polypeptide(L)'
;MKTERVWAAGPKFFKTAKLLALFMLSMALVMTSCSKDDEDEGSDMKYLEGSPRFDLPIYAMCGEIIEVTASGVSTEGTSYTWAFGALDSVSVSGAGKETIRLRIPDSLATYPITVTANAGDDYYSAIYTNKLISVGEGSLTGVPASGNTFTDPRDGKVYGVVTVGNLDWFAQNLNWAGAGEGYGKTEAGAYLFGRLYTWNDATGGVSASGLGNGVQGVCPEGWSIPTAEDWTDLAKAVNGGVEVEFKDDWKGIASKLMAKAKFNGSWVWPYSPDVNITNEYGWNALAGGSSSNEYNHFSNVLSYGFWWSSTERDSNNAYYRYIFSEFPNFSVNSCLKDGMGASVRCVRLKNN
;
A
#
# COMPACT_ATOMS: atom_id res chain seq x y z
N MET A 1 -10.63 38.17 55.80
CA MET A 1 -10.64 36.75 56.24
C MET A 1 -9.65 36.01 55.36
N LYS A 2 -8.35 35.99 55.69
CA LYS A 2 -7.63 35.05 56.57
C LYS A 2 -7.68 33.59 56.08
N THR A 3 -6.59 33.17 55.42
CA THR A 3 -5.93 31.84 55.43
C THR A 3 -4.59 32.06 54.70
N GLU A 4 -3.50 32.38 55.41
CA GLU A 4 -2.48 31.49 56.02
C GLU A 4 -1.64 30.62 55.07
N ARG A 5 -0.34 30.63 55.40
CA ARG A 5 0.89 30.16 54.74
C ARG A 5 0.95 28.65 54.43
N VAL A 6 1.88 28.22 53.57
CA VAL A 6 3.20 27.60 53.90
C VAL A 6 3.83 26.99 52.63
N TRP A 7 5.14 27.22 52.44
CA TRP A 7 6.03 26.55 51.49
C TRP A 7 6.47 25.18 52.03
N ALA A 8 6.60 24.16 51.17
CA ALA A 8 7.52 23.04 51.44
C ALA A 8 7.97 22.33 50.15
N ALA A 9 9.26 22.00 50.15
CA ALA A 9 10.02 21.33 49.10
C ALA A 9 9.53 19.90 48.79
N GLY A 10 9.80 19.44 47.58
CA GLY A 10 9.40 18.12 47.11
C GLY A 10 10.15 16.95 47.75
N PRO A 11 9.77 15.71 47.39
CA PRO A 11 10.66 14.57 47.45
C PRO A 11 10.98 14.02 46.04
N LYS A 12 12.25 13.65 45.91
CA LYS A 12 12.87 12.91 44.82
C LYS A 12 12.10 11.61 44.56
N PHE A 13 11.65 11.40 43.32
CA PHE A 13 11.15 10.09 42.89
C PHE A 13 12.32 9.13 42.68
N PHE A 14 12.22 7.99 43.36
CA PHE A 14 13.12 6.87 43.30
C PHE A 14 12.99 6.14 41.95
N LYS A 15 14.16 5.68 41.49
CA LYS A 15 14.42 4.83 40.33
C LYS A 15 13.66 3.50 40.40
N THR A 16 13.09 3.07 39.28
CA THR A 16 13.21 1.69 38.76
C THR A 16 12.58 1.61 37.36
N ALA A 17 13.37 1.32 36.33
CA ALA A 17 13.06 0.30 35.30
C ALA A 17 14.07 0.36 34.14
N LYS A 18 14.98 -0.64 34.17
CA LYS A 18 15.58 -1.41 33.08
C LYS A 18 16.22 -0.68 31.88
N LEU A 19 17.54 -0.87 31.83
CA LEU A 19 18.47 -0.76 30.70
C LEU A 19 17.82 -0.98 29.32
N LEU A 20 17.86 0.05 28.47
CA LEU A 20 18.08 -0.11 27.04
C LEU A 20 19.54 0.23 26.78
N ALA A 21 20.36 -0.77 26.43
CA ALA A 21 21.68 -0.53 25.89
C ALA A 21 21.53 -0.16 24.40
N LEU A 22 21.77 1.12 24.08
CA LEU A 22 22.10 1.56 22.73
C LEU A 22 23.47 0.99 22.35
N PHE A 23 23.58 0.30 21.22
CA PHE A 23 24.85 0.17 20.51
C PHE A 23 24.87 1.18 19.37
N MET A 24 25.48 2.34 19.64
CA MET A 24 25.97 3.24 18.61
C MET A 24 27.34 2.74 18.13
N LEU A 25 27.46 2.60 16.82
CA LEU A 25 28.64 2.20 16.08
C LEU A 25 29.73 3.28 16.23
N SER A 26 30.80 3.01 16.99
CA SER A 26 32.04 3.79 16.94
C SER A 26 33.12 2.97 16.24
N MET A 27 33.41 3.33 14.99
CA MET A 27 34.52 2.79 14.22
C MET A 27 35.82 3.41 14.74
N ALA A 28 36.57 2.67 15.55
CA ALA A 28 37.95 2.99 15.89
C ALA A 28 38.85 1.93 15.24
N LEU A 29 39.59 2.32 14.19
CA LEU A 29 40.69 1.53 13.67
C LEU A 29 41.78 1.44 14.76
N VAL A 30 42.06 0.23 15.24
CA VAL A 30 43.30 -0.07 15.94
C VAL A 30 44.08 -1.05 15.07
N MET A 31 45.01 -0.51 14.27
CA MET A 31 46.04 -1.34 13.66
C MET A 31 47.02 -1.76 14.76
N THR A 32 46.92 -3.01 15.19
CA THR A 32 47.96 -3.66 15.98
C THR A 32 48.52 -4.82 15.19
N SER A 33 49.70 -4.59 14.65
CA SER A 33 50.62 -5.62 14.19
C SER A 33 50.95 -6.53 15.36
N CYS A 34 50.46 -7.77 15.36
CA CYS A 34 50.94 -8.84 16.24
C CYS A 34 51.49 -9.97 15.38
N SER A 35 52.76 -10.27 15.64
CA SER A 35 53.50 -11.43 15.13
C SER A 35 52.92 -12.73 15.71
N LYS A 36 52.68 -13.70 14.81
CA LYS A 36 52.82 -15.15 14.98
C LYS A 36 52.85 -15.69 16.41
N ASP A 37 51.79 -16.39 16.80
CA ASP A 37 51.77 -17.86 16.99
C ASP A 37 50.52 -18.20 17.81
N ASP A 38 49.40 -18.41 17.13
CA ASP A 38 48.29 -19.22 17.63
C ASP A 38 47.90 -20.14 16.47
N GLU A 39 47.93 -21.45 16.72
CA GLU A 39 47.41 -22.46 15.81
C GLU A 39 45.92 -22.17 15.60
N ASP A 40 45.58 -21.52 14.48
CA ASP A 40 44.22 -21.45 13.97
C ASP A 40 43.77 -22.89 13.70
N GLU A 41 43.09 -23.53 14.65
CA GLU A 41 42.05 -24.51 14.34
C GLU A 41 40.93 -23.76 13.61
N GLY A 42 41.21 -23.29 12.40
CA GLY A 42 40.23 -22.72 11.50
C GLY A 42 39.24 -23.83 11.21
N SER A 43 37.98 -23.63 11.62
CA SER A 43 36.92 -24.59 11.35
C SER A 43 36.93 -24.95 9.85
N ASP A 44 37.02 -26.23 9.50
CA ASP A 44 36.94 -26.76 8.12
C ASP A 44 35.54 -26.57 7.48
N MET A 45 34.73 -25.66 8.03
CA MET A 45 33.38 -25.36 7.58
C MET A 45 33.38 -24.67 6.22
N LYS A 46 32.57 -25.21 5.31
CA LYS A 46 32.34 -24.74 3.94
C LYS A 46 31.16 -23.77 3.90
N TYR A 47 31.09 -22.98 2.83
CA TYR A 47 29.92 -22.16 2.54
C TYR A 47 28.97 -22.88 1.59
N LEU A 48 27.68 -22.60 1.71
CA LEU A 48 26.69 -23.02 0.73
C LEU A 48 26.94 -22.33 -0.62
N GLU A 49 26.67 -23.04 -1.69
CA GLU A 49 26.63 -22.52 -3.05
C GLU A 49 25.30 -21.81 -3.27
N GLY A 50 25.36 -20.48 -3.39
CA GLY A 50 24.19 -19.63 -3.53
C GLY A 50 23.66 -19.10 -2.21
N SER A 51 22.42 -18.64 -2.20
CA SER A 51 21.78 -18.07 -1.01
C SER A 51 20.28 -18.35 -1.04
N PRO A 52 19.68 -18.74 0.09
CA PRO A 52 18.26 -19.00 0.14
C PRO A 52 17.49 -17.72 -0.15
N ARG A 53 16.35 -17.87 -0.82
CA ARG A 53 15.40 -16.81 -1.10
C ARG A 53 14.01 -17.39 -1.30
N PHE A 54 12.99 -16.56 -1.11
CA PHE A 54 11.61 -16.89 -1.44
C PHE A 54 10.82 -15.61 -1.68
N ASP A 55 9.76 -15.73 -2.47
CA ASP A 55 8.86 -14.62 -2.78
C ASP A 55 7.65 -14.65 -1.85
N LEU A 56 7.18 -13.47 -1.48
CA LEU A 56 5.93 -13.28 -0.74
C LEU A 56 5.07 -12.22 -1.42
N PRO A 57 3.74 -12.34 -1.34
CA PRO A 57 2.89 -11.20 -1.58
C PRO A 57 3.17 -10.13 -0.51
N ILE A 58 3.13 -8.86 -0.91
CA ILE A 58 3.34 -7.73 0.02
C ILE A 58 2.23 -7.71 1.09
N TYR A 59 1.00 -8.02 0.66
CA TYR A 59 -0.21 -8.07 1.48
C TYR A 59 -0.89 -9.43 1.35
N ALA A 60 -1.44 -9.96 2.44
CA ALA A 60 -2.32 -11.13 2.37
C ALA A 60 -3.49 -10.99 3.34
N MET A 61 -4.62 -11.62 3.01
CA MET A 61 -5.80 -11.56 3.86
C MET A 61 -5.58 -12.38 5.14
N CYS A 62 -6.09 -11.89 6.26
CA CYS A 62 -6.18 -12.66 7.50
C CYS A 62 -6.91 -13.98 7.25
N GLY A 63 -6.34 -15.09 7.73
CA GLY A 63 -6.87 -16.44 7.56
C GLY A 63 -6.59 -17.08 6.19
N GLU A 64 -6.01 -16.35 5.23
CA GLU A 64 -5.60 -16.88 3.93
C GLU A 64 -4.50 -17.94 4.09
N ILE A 65 -4.48 -18.93 3.19
CA ILE A 65 -3.40 -19.92 3.12
C ILE A 65 -2.54 -19.59 1.91
N ILE A 66 -1.25 -19.33 2.12
CA ILE A 66 -0.27 -19.09 1.06
C ILE A 66 0.73 -20.25 0.96
N GLU A 67 1.22 -20.47 -0.24
CA GLU A 67 2.33 -21.40 -0.52
C GLU A 67 3.61 -20.61 -0.75
N VAL A 68 4.67 -21.00 -0.05
CA VAL A 68 5.97 -20.32 -0.11
C VAL A 68 7.05 -21.35 -0.37
N THR A 69 7.89 -21.09 -1.38
CA THR A 69 8.93 -22.02 -1.82
C THR A 69 10.30 -21.36 -1.72
N ALA A 70 11.19 -21.98 -0.95
CA ALA A 70 12.61 -21.62 -0.89
C ALA A 70 13.32 -22.02 -2.19
N SER A 71 14.25 -21.19 -2.62
CA SER A 71 15.12 -21.46 -3.77
C SER A 71 16.48 -20.81 -3.56
N GLY A 72 17.40 -21.04 -4.51
CA GLY A 72 18.64 -20.26 -4.61
C GLY A 72 19.88 -20.86 -3.97
N VAL A 73 19.78 -22.03 -3.33
CA VAL A 73 20.92 -22.83 -2.88
C VAL A 73 21.05 -24.07 -3.75
N SER A 74 22.26 -24.37 -4.25
CA SER A 74 22.56 -25.54 -5.09
C SER A 74 23.39 -26.62 -4.38
N THR A 75 23.88 -26.37 -3.17
CA THR A 75 24.65 -27.36 -2.39
C THR A 75 23.85 -28.64 -2.18
N GLU A 76 24.45 -29.79 -2.49
CA GLU A 76 23.85 -31.10 -2.29
C GLU A 76 23.55 -31.37 -0.81
N GLY A 77 22.43 -32.04 -0.53
CA GLY A 77 22.00 -32.33 0.84
C GLY A 77 21.42 -31.12 1.58
N THR A 78 21.17 -30.00 0.89
CA THR A 78 20.53 -28.82 1.50
C THR A 78 19.14 -29.16 2.03
N SER A 79 18.86 -28.71 3.24
CA SER A 79 17.56 -28.74 3.89
C SER A 79 17.18 -27.34 4.38
N TYR A 80 15.88 -27.07 4.44
CA TYR A 80 15.33 -25.78 4.86
C TYR A 80 14.63 -25.91 6.20
N THR A 81 14.70 -24.86 7.02
CA THR A 81 13.90 -24.68 8.24
C THR A 81 13.24 -23.31 8.17
N TRP A 82 11.96 -23.24 8.52
CA TRP A 82 11.17 -22.02 8.44
C TRP A 82 10.78 -21.49 9.83
N ALA A 83 10.71 -20.17 9.95
CA ALA A 83 10.19 -19.48 11.11
C ALA A 83 9.17 -18.41 10.67
N PHE A 84 8.04 -18.33 11.37
CA PHE A 84 6.95 -17.43 11.05
C PHE A 84 6.53 -16.62 12.29
N GLY A 85 6.70 -15.29 12.23
CA GLY A 85 6.47 -14.42 13.38
C GLY A 85 7.50 -14.60 14.50
N ALA A 86 7.26 -13.93 15.64
CA ALA A 86 8.17 -13.93 16.79
C ALA A 86 8.02 -15.15 17.74
N LEU A 87 6.99 -15.99 17.55
CA LEU A 87 6.59 -16.99 18.55
C LEU A 87 6.26 -18.39 18.02
N ASP A 88 6.00 -18.58 16.73
CA ASP A 88 5.63 -19.89 16.18
C ASP A 88 6.62 -20.31 15.08
N SER A 89 7.73 -20.92 15.49
CA SER A 89 8.59 -21.64 14.56
C SER A 89 7.82 -22.85 14.03
N VAL A 90 7.19 -22.73 12.87
CA VAL A 90 6.75 -23.91 12.11
C VAL A 90 7.99 -24.56 11.55
N SER A 91 8.66 -25.40 12.35
CA SER A 91 9.86 -26.11 11.94
C SER A 91 9.48 -27.22 10.96
N VAL A 92 9.46 -26.89 9.67
CA VAL A 92 9.34 -27.87 8.58
C VAL A 92 10.76 -28.16 8.09
N SER A 93 11.35 -29.32 8.45
CA SER A 93 12.71 -29.72 8.07
C SER A 93 12.77 -31.06 7.31
N GLY A 94 13.64 -31.16 6.31
CA GLY A 94 13.90 -32.38 5.52
C GLY A 94 14.17 -32.12 4.03
N ALA A 95 14.74 -33.12 3.33
CA ALA A 95 14.88 -33.07 1.86
C ALA A 95 13.49 -33.05 1.20
N GLY A 96 13.29 -32.19 0.19
CA GLY A 96 11.98 -32.00 -0.48
C GLY A 96 10.98 -31.11 0.28
N LYS A 97 11.45 -30.28 1.21
CA LYS A 97 10.65 -29.29 1.97
C LYS A 97 11.01 -27.84 1.60
N GLU A 98 11.31 -27.62 0.32
CA GLU A 98 11.45 -26.27 -0.22
C GLU A 98 10.14 -25.49 -0.04
N THR A 99 8.98 -26.16 -0.11
CA THR A 99 7.66 -25.54 -0.05
C THR A 99 6.95 -25.76 1.28
N ILE A 100 6.35 -24.69 1.82
CA ILE A 100 5.47 -24.72 2.99
C ILE A 100 4.12 -24.08 2.69
N ARG A 101 3.08 -24.48 3.45
CA ARG A 101 1.75 -23.85 3.45
C ARG A 101 1.57 -23.10 4.75
N LEU A 102 1.34 -21.79 4.67
CA LEU A 102 1.20 -20.90 5.82
C LEU A 102 -0.22 -20.33 5.87
N ARG A 103 -0.92 -20.54 6.99
CA ARG A 103 -2.15 -19.79 7.28
C ARG A 103 -1.77 -18.45 7.91
N ILE A 104 -2.14 -17.34 7.28
CA ILE A 104 -1.92 -16.00 7.79
C ILE A 104 -2.76 -15.81 9.06
N PRO A 105 -2.17 -15.35 10.19
CA PRO A 105 -2.92 -15.16 11.42
C PRO A 105 -4.05 -14.15 11.25
N ASP A 106 -5.08 -14.31 12.08
CA ASP A 106 -6.25 -13.45 12.06
C ASP A 106 -5.98 -12.06 12.68
N SER A 107 -4.79 -11.85 13.28
CA SER A 107 -4.35 -10.56 13.81
C SER A 107 -3.65 -9.70 12.77
N LEU A 108 -3.96 -8.41 12.76
CA LEU A 108 -3.32 -7.40 11.92
C LEU A 108 -1.91 -7.09 12.42
N ALA A 109 -0.91 -7.52 11.65
CA ALA A 109 0.50 -7.26 11.90
C ALA A 109 1.34 -7.43 10.62
N THR A 110 2.60 -7.02 10.74
CA THR A 110 3.66 -7.40 9.81
C THR A 110 4.33 -8.66 10.34
N TYR A 111 4.31 -9.74 9.57
CA TYR A 111 4.92 -11.02 9.92
C TYR A 111 6.26 -11.16 9.18
N PRO A 112 7.39 -11.19 9.89
CA PRO A 112 8.63 -11.68 9.30
C PRO A 112 8.53 -13.19 9.09
N ILE A 113 9.02 -13.63 7.95
CA ILE A 113 9.16 -15.04 7.59
C ILE A 113 10.65 -15.24 7.31
N THR A 114 11.23 -16.24 7.95
CA THR A 114 12.65 -16.53 7.82
C THR A 114 12.82 -17.96 7.34
N VAL A 115 13.69 -18.16 6.35
CA VAL A 115 14.18 -19.47 5.96
C VAL A 115 15.66 -19.59 6.30
N THR A 116 16.04 -20.74 6.85
CA THR A 116 17.42 -21.13 7.10
C THR A 116 17.75 -22.35 6.26
N ALA A 117 18.76 -22.24 5.40
CA ALA A 117 19.32 -23.35 4.63
C ALA A 117 20.52 -23.96 5.35
N ASN A 118 20.58 -25.29 5.40
CA ASN A 118 21.65 -26.07 6.05
C ASN A 118 22.04 -27.26 5.17
N ALA A 119 23.32 -27.64 5.14
CA ALA A 119 23.81 -28.80 4.38
C ALA A 119 24.76 -29.67 5.23
N GLY A 120 24.28 -30.16 6.37
CA GLY A 120 25.08 -30.94 7.33
C GLY A 120 26.04 -30.08 8.18
N ASP A 121 26.85 -30.75 9.00
CA ASP A 121 27.70 -30.10 10.02
C ASP A 121 28.95 -29.43 9.43
N ASP A 122 29.32 -29.79 8.19
CA ASP A 122 30.47 -29.24 7.49
C ASP A 122 30.18 -27.89 6.82
N TYR A 123 28.96 -27.35 6.91
CA TYR A 123 28.55 -26.14 6.19
C TYR A 123 28.00 -25.06 7.12
N TYR A 124 28.40 -23.81 6.85
CA TYR A 124 27.74 -22.65 7.44
C TYR A 124 26.31 -22.55 6.92
N SER A 125 25.35 -22.38 7.83
CA SER A 125 23.96 -22.11 7.47
C SER A 125 23.80 -20.74 6.80
N ALA A 126 22.86 -20.61 5.87
CA ALA A 126 22.49 -19.33 5.29
C ALA A 126 21.04 -18.97 5.64
N ILE A 127 20.77 -17.67 5.86
CA ILE A 127 19.46 -17.18 6.32
C ILE A 127 18.94 -16.14 5.33
N TYR A 128 17.64 -16.19 5.05
CA TYR A 128 16.94 -15.14 4.33
C TYR A 128 15.61 -14.81 5.01
N THR A 129 15.32 -13.52 5.17
CA THR A 129 14.09 -13.04 5.78
C THR A 129 13.35 -12.12 4.83
N ASN A 130 12.06 -12.37 4.66
CA ASN A 130 11.12 -11.49 3.98
C ASN A 130 9.94 -11.19 4.91
N LYS A 131 9.08 -10.24 4.57
CA LYS A 131 7.95 -9.83 5.41
C LYS A 131 6.66 -9.76 4.60
N LEU A 132 5.57 -10.05 5.27
CA LEU A 132 4.21 -9.93 4.75
C LEU A 132 3.37 -9.13 5.73
N ILE A 133 2.49 -8.28 5.21
CA ILE A 133 1.57 -7.51 6.03
C ILE A 133 0.17 -8.12 5.89
N SER A 134 -0.41 -8.51 7.01
CA SER A 134 -1.78 -9.03 7.04
C SER A 134 -2.82 -7.92 6.91
N VAL A 135 -3.91 -8.25 6.22
CA VAL A 135 -5.01 -7.34 5.88
C VAL A 135 -6.33 -7.98 6.23
N GLY A 136 -7.24 -7.22 6.80
CA GLY A 136 -8.58 -7.70 7.13
C GLY A 136 -9.49 -6.58 7.61
N GLU A 137 -10.56 -6.96 8.29
CA GLU A 137 -11.43 -6.02 8.97
C GLU A 137 -10.63 -5.15 9.96
N GLY A 138 -10.84 -3.84 9.93
CA GLY A 138 -10.10 -2.89 10.76
C GLY A 138 -8.70 -2.54 10.23
N SER A 139 -8.22 -3.10 9.12
CA SER A 139 -6.95 -2.68 8.52
C SER A 139 -6.97 -1.23 8.06
N LEU A 140 -8.07 -0.81 7.43
CA LEU A 140 -8.26 0.57 6.99
C LEU A 140 -9.24 1.27 7.94
N THR A 141 -8.77 2.30 8.62
CA THR A 141 -9.56 3.10 9.59
C THR A 141 -9.48 4.58 9.25
N GLY A 142 -10.39 5.39 9.80
CA GLY A 142 -10.40 6.84 9.59
C GLY A 142 -10.94 7.31 8.24
N VAL A 143 -11.48 6.39 7.43
CA VAL A 143 -12.27 6.71 6.24
C VAL A 143 -13.72 6.97 6.67
N PRO A 144 -14.26 8.19 6.52
CA PRO A 144 -15.65 8.47 6.84
C PRO A 144 -16.61 7.60 6.02
N ALA A 145 -17.65 7.08 6.68
CA ALA A 145 -18.74 6.41 5.99
C ALA A 145 -19.58 7.42 5.20
N SER A 146 -20.03 7.01 4.01
CA SER A 146 -21.01 7.76 3.23
C SER A 146 -22.43 7.42 3.73
N GLY A 147 -23.31 8.42 3.81
CA GLY A 147 -24.72 8.18 4.18
C GLY A 147 -25.50 7.42 3.12
N ASN A 148 -25.10 7.56 1.85
CA ASN A 148 -25.65 6.82 0.71
C ASN A 148 -24.67 5.74 0.28
N THR A 149 -25.20 4.62 -0.20
CA THR A 149 -24.40 3.51 -0.74
C THR A 149 -25.00 2.99 -2.05
N PHE A 150 -24.14 2.34 -2.83
CA PHE A 150 -24.48 1.59 -4.03
C PHE A 150 -23.88 0.18 -3.88
N THR A 151 -24.68 -0.86 -4.09
CA THR A 151 -24.18 -2.24 -4.15
C THR A 151 -24.01 -2.62 -5.61
N ASP A 152 -22.79 -2.94 -6.01
CA ASP A 152 -22.52 -3.42 -7.37
C ASP A 152 -23.13 -4.81 -7.55
N PRO A 153 -24.11 -4.96 -8.46
CA PRO A 153 -24.81 -6.25 -8.63
C PRO A 153 -23.91 -7.33 -9.22
N ARG A 154 -22.75 -6.97 -9.77
CA ARG A 154 -21.83 -7.91 -10.43
C ARG A 154 -21.02 -8.73 -9.44
N ASP A 155 -20.70 -8.18 -8.27
CA ASP A 155 -19.84 -8.81 -7.27
C ASP A 155 -20.26 -8.59 -5.81
N GLY A 156 -21.36 -7.86 -5.57
CA GLY A 156 -21.90 -7.57 -4.25
C GLY A 156 -21.11 -6.54 -3.45
N LYS A 157 -20.09 -5.88 -4.03
CA LYS A 157 -19.30 -4.87 -3.32
C LYS A 157 -20.14 -3.62 -3.07
N VAL A 158 -20.07 -3.10 -1.85
CA VAL A 158 -20.78 -1.90 -1.43
C VAL A 158 -19.84 -0.71 -1.49
N TYR A 159 -20.24 0.29 -2.26
CA TYR A 159 -19.55 1.58 -2.41
C TYR A 159 -20.36 2.66 -1.72
N GLY A 160 -19.71 3.49 -0.93
CA GLY A 160 -20.28 4.77 -0.50
C GLY A 160 -20.44 5.69 -1.70
N VAL A 161 -21.49 6.51 -1.68
CA VAL A 161 -21.77 7.50 -2.71
C VAL A 161 -21.81 8.89 -2.09
N VAL A 162 -21.08 9.83 -2.69
CA VAL A 162 -21.08 11.24 -2.28
C VAL A 162 -21.41 12.12 -3.48
N THR A 163 -22.25 13.13 -3.27
CA THR A 163 -22.58 14.10 -4.30
C THR A 163 -21.63 15.29 -4.19
N VAL A 164 -20.90 15.58 -5.27
CA VAL A 164 -19.99 16.72 -5.38
C VAL A 164 -20.28 17.43 -6.69
N GLY A 165 -20.67 18.70 -6.61
CA GLY A 165 -21.12 19.45 -7.78
C GLY A 165 -22.44 18.90 -8.35
N ASN A 166 -22.39 18.47 -9.61
CA ASN A 166 -23.51 17.94 -10.37
C ASN A 166 -23.47 16.42 -10.51
N LEU A 167 -22.50 15.76 -9.87
CA LEU A 167 -22.27 14.33 -10.00
C LEU A 167 -22.36 13.61 -8.66
N ASP A 168 -22.87 12.39 -8.72
CA ASP A 168 -22.63 11.38 -7.69
C ASP A 168 -21.30 10.69 -7.99
N TRP A 169 -20.47 10.52 -6.97
CA TRP A 169 -19.17 9.85 -7.04
C TRP A 169 -19.15 8.65 -6.10
N PHE A 170 -18.50 7.58 -6.52
CA PHE A 170 -18.03 6.58 -5.55
C PHE A 170 -17.06 7.24 -4.56
N ALA A 171 -17.22 6.92 -3.28
CA ALA A 171 -16.32 7.35 -2.22
C ALA A 171 -15.13 6.38 -2.05
N GLN A 172 -15.17 5.19 -2.66
CA GLN A 172 -14.04 4.24 -2.70
C GLN A 172 -13.61 4.02 -4.15
N ASN A 173 -12.36 3.61 -4.34
CA ASN A 173 -11.89 3.18 -5.65
C ASN A 173 -12.65 1.92 -6.07
N LEU A 174 -12.97 1.79 -7.35
CA LEU A 174 -13.59 0.59 -7.88
C LEU A 174 -12.71 -0.65 -7.60
N ASN A 175 -13.35 -1.78 -7.29
CA ASN A 175 -12.68 -3.04 -6.96
C ASN A 175 -13.35 -4.22 -7.70
N TRP A 176 -13.82 -3.98 -8.92
CA TRP A 176 -14.45 -5.02 -9.71
C TRP A 176 -13.39 -5.91 -10.36
N ALA A 177 -13.39 -7.21 -10.05
CA ALA A 177 -12.34 -8.16 -10.44
C ALA A 177 -12.44 -8.68 -11.89
N GLY A 178 -13.39 -8.19 -12.68
CA GLY A 178 -13.51 -8.58 -14.10
C GLY A 178 -12.39 -8.04 -14.99
N ALA A 179 -11.61 -7.09 -14.49
CA ALA A 179 -10.37 -6.60 -15.10
C ALA A 179 -9.47 -6.01 -14.00
N GLY A 180 -8.23 -5.66 -14.37
CA GLY A 180 -7.29 -4.99 -13.47
C GLY A 180 -6.83 -5.85 -12.28
N GLU A 181 -5.85 -5.32 -11.55
CA GLU A 181 -5.16 -6.03 -10.48
C GLU A 181 -5.19 -5.27 -9.16
N GLY A 182 -5.30 -6.00 -8.06
CA GLY A 182 -5.02 -5.44 -6.75
C GLY A 182 -3.55 -5.06 -6.62
N TYR A 183 -3.21 -4.12 -5.75
CA TYR A 183 -1.81 -3.74 -5.54
C TYR A 183 -0.97 -4.98 -5.16
N GLY A 184 0.12 -5.22 -5.89
CA GLY A 184 0.98 -6.39 -5.73
C GLY A 184 0.40 -7.70 -6.28
N LYS A 185 -0.67 -7.65 -7.10
CA LYS A 185 -1.47 -8.81 -7.55
C LYS A 185 -2.08 -9.60 -6.39
N THR A 186 -2.62 -8.88 -5.41
CA THR A 186 -3.20 -9.49 -4.20
C THR A 186 -4.62 -9.00 -3.97
N GLU A 187 -5.50 -9.90 -3.53
CA GLU A 187 -6.85 -9.51 -3.08
C GLU A 187 -6.80 -8.60 -1.85
N ALA A 188 -5.77 -8.76 -1.01
CA ALA A 188 -5.52 -7.87 0.13
C ALA A 188 -5.20 -6.43 -0.31
N GLY A 189 -4.38 -6.26 -1.35
CA GLY A 189 -4.14 -4.95 -1.96
C GLY A 189 -5.41 -4.37 -2.59
N ALA A 190 -6.21 -5.21 -3.25
CA ALA A 190 -7.50 -4.83 -3.82
C ALA A 190 -8.51 -4.40 -2.74
N TYR A 191 -8.52 -5.08 -1.60
CA TYR A 191 -9.37 -4.78 -0.45
C TYR A 191 -9.04 -3.42 0.17
N LEU A 192 -7.75 -3.07 0.29
CA LEU A 192 -7.31 -1.81 0.88
C LEU A 192 -7.56 -0.60 -0.02
N PHE A 193 -7.25 -0.72 -1.31
CA PHE A 193 -7.10 0.44 -2.18
C PHE A 193 -7.97 0.39 -3.44
N GLY A 194 -8.78 -0.65 -3.61
CA GLY A 194 -9.41 -0.97 -4.89
C GLY A 194 -8.41 -1.56 -5.88
N ARG A 195 -8.87 -1.77 -7.11
CA ARG A 195 -8.05 -2.31 -8.20
C ARG A 195 -7.44 -1.18 -9.03
N LEU A 196 -6.30 -1.50 -9.61
CA LEU A 196 -5.62 -0.72 -10.62
C LEU A 196 -5.95 -1.30 -11.98
N TYR A 197 -6.38 -0.45 -12.89
CA TYR A 197 -6.75 -0.80 -14.26
C TYR A 197 -5.82 -0.04 -15.21
N THR A 198 -5.37 -0.65 -16.31
CA THR A 198 -4.87 0.13 -17.45
C THR A 198 -6.01 0.98 -18.01
N TRP A 199 -5.69 2.00 -18.80
CA TRP A 199 -6.74 2.82 -19.39
C TRP A 199 -7.60 2.02 -20.36
N ASN A 200 -7.00 1.11 -21.14
CA ASN A 200 -7.75 0.23 -22.04
C ASN A 200 -8.62 -0.77 -21.27
N ASP A 201 -8.11 -1.37 -20.19
CA ASP A 201 -8.92 -2.24 -19.33
C ASP A 201 -10.08 -1.46 -18.72
N ALA A 202 -9.82 -0.24 -18.25
CA ALA A 202 -10.83 0.60 -17.62
C ALA A 202 -11.92 0.97 -18.63
N THR A 203 -11.56 1.50 -19.78
CA THR A 203 -12.49 2.15 -20.73
C THR A 203 -12.98 1.26 -21.87
N GLY A 204 -12.36 0.09 -22.07
CA GLY A 204 -12.50 -0.68 -23.31
C GLY A 204 -11.81 -0.03 -24.51
N GLY A 205 -10.87 0.89 -24.27
CA GLY A 205 -10.15 1.62 -25.32
C GLY A 205 -10.94 2.80 -25.92
N VAL A 206 -12.05 3.21 -25.30
CA VAL A 206 -12.97 4.23 -25.84
C VAL A 206 -12.83 5.52 -25.04
N SER A 207 -12.56 6.62 -25.73
CA SER A 207 -12.54 7.96 -25.13
C SER A 207 -13.95 8.55 -25.09
N ALA A 208 -14.22 9.35 -24.07
CA ALA A 208 -15.48 10.09 -23.92
C ALA A 208 -15.26 11.52 -23.39
N SER A 209 -16.29 12.36 -23.57
CA SER A 209 -16.34 13.74 -23.13
C SER A 209 -17.76 14.12 -22.69
N GLY A 210 -17.85 15.22 -21.94
CA GLY A 210 -19.10 15.78 -21.46
C GLY A 210 -19.44 15.34 -20.04
N LEU A 211 -20.16 16.20 -19.33
CA LEU A 211 -20.53 16.01 -17.93
C LEU A 211 -21.49 14.82 -17.77
N GLY A 212 -21.07 13.80 -17.03
CA GLY A 212 -21.76 12.55 -16.75
C GLY A 212 -21.86 11.61 -17.95
N ASN A 213 -21.11 11.88 -19.02
CA ASN A 213 -21.18 11.15 -20.30
C ASN A 213 -19.91 10.32 -20.56
N GLY A 214 -19.20 9.94 -19.50
CA GLY A 214 -18.08 9.02 -19.62
C GLY A 214 -18.50 7.65 -20.17
N VAL A 215 -17.53 6.87 -20.59
CA VAL A 215 -17.79 5.46 -20.93
C VAL A 215 -18.12 4.66 -19.68
N GLN A 216 -19.02 3.69 -19.77
CA GLN A 216 -19.26 2.76 -18.66
C GLN A 216 -17.95 2.03 -18.30
N GLY A 217 -17.33 1.38 -19.28
CA GLY A 217 -16.09 0.62 -19.05
C GLY A 217 -16.25 -0.40 -17.92
N VAL A 218 -15.30 -0.41 -16.99
CA VAL A 218 -15.33 -1.27 -15.79
C VAL A 218 -16.35 -0.84 -14.73
N CYS A 219 -16.92 0.36 -14.82
CA CYS A 219 -17.94 0.81 -13.89
C CYS A 219 -19.25 -0.01 -14.05
N PRO A 220 -20.06 -0.12 -12.98
CA PRO A 220 -21.34 -0.81 -13.05
C PRO A 220 -22.32 -0.07 -13.95
N GLU A 221 -23.37 -0.77 -14.39
CA GLU A 221 -24.41 -0.17 -15.23
C GLU A 221 -25.00 1.09 -14.58
N GLY A 222 -25.18 2.14 -15.39
CA GLY A 222 -25.64 3.46 -14.93
C GLY A 222 -24.55 4.33 -14.28
N TRP A 223 -23.31 3.86 -14.24
CA TRP A 223 -22.13 4.60 -13.84
C TRP A 223 -21.08 4.62 -14.94
N SER A 224 -20.23 5.64 -14.96
CA SER A 224 -19.19 5.83 -15.94
C SER A 224 -17.84 6.16 -15.31
N ILE A 225 -16.78 5.97 -16.09
CA ILE A 225 -15.45 6.51 -15.79
C ILE A 225 -15.49 8.02 -16.03
N PRO A 226 -14.91 8.86 -15.16
CA PRO A 226 -15.07 10.31 -15.26
C PRO A 226 -14.40 10.90 -16.50
N THR A 227 -15.07 11.83 -17.17
CA THR A 227 -14.49 12.65 -18.24
C THR A 227 -13.67 13.81 -17.67
N ALA A 228 -12.97 14.56 -18.54
CA ALA A 228 -12.32 15.82 -18.16
C ALA A 228 -13.31 16.84 -17.59
N GLU A 229 -14.53 16.89 -18.13
CA GLU A 229 -15.62 17.76 -17.64
C GLU A 229 -16.11 17.33 -16.26
N ASP A 230 -16.18 16.02 -15.98
CA ASP A 230 -16.56 15.49 -14.66
C ASP A 230 -15.55 15.91 -13.58
N TRP A 231 -14.26 15.74 -13.89
CA TRP A 231 -13.19 16.18 -13.01
C TRP A 231 -13.25 17.69 -12.76
N THR A 232 -13.53 18.48 -13.80
CA THR A 232 -13.62 19.95 -13.71
C THR A 232 -14.81 20.39 -12.85
N ASP A 233 -15.96 19.72 -12.96
CA ASP A 233 -17.13 19.98 -12.12
C ASP A 233 -16.85 19.69 -10.63
N LEU A 234 -16.18 18.57 -10.35
CA LEU A 234 -15.71 18.25 -9.00
C LEU A 234 -14.75 19.33 -8.48
N ALA A 235 -13.78 19.75 -9.29
CA ALA A 235 -12.81 20.78 -8.91
C ALA A 235 -13.50 22.10 -8.58
N LYS A 236 -14.41 22.55 -9.45
CA LYS A 236 -15.19 23.77 -9.30
C LYS A 236 -15.96 23.76 -7.99
N ALA A 237 -16.66 22.65 -7.69
CA ALA A 237 -17.39 22.51 -6.43
C ALA A 237 -16.46 22.64 -5.21
N VAL A 238 -15.32 21.94 -5.24
CA VAL A 238 -14.33 21.92 -4.16
C VAL A 238 -13.61 23.27 -4.01
N ASN A 239 -13.51 24.03 -5.10
CA ASN A 239 -12.91 25.36 -5.19
C ASN A 239 -13.89 26.50 -4.92
N GLY A 240 -15.01 26.24 -4.24
CA GLY A 240 -15.98 27.28 -3.87
C GLY A 240 -16.74 27.87 -5.07
N GLY A 241 -16.94 27.07 -6.12
CA GLY A 241 -17.65 27.45 -7.34
C GLY A 241 -16.77 28.14 -8.40
N VAL A 242 -15.50 28.39 -8.11
CA VAL A 242 -14.56 28.98 -9.06
C VAL A 242 -14.05 27.92 -10.03
N GLU A 243 -14.28 28.17 -11.31
CA GLU A 243 -13.88 27.28 -12.39
C GLU A 243 -12.35 27.21 -12.54
N VAL A 244 -11.86 26.03 -12.89
CA VAL A 244 -10.46 25.72 -13.13
C VAL A 244 -10.36 24.84 -14.35
N GLU A 245 -9.32 25.01 -15.17
CA GLU A 245 -9.16 24.21 -16.38
C GLU A 245 -8.74 22.78 -16.03
N PHE A 246 -9.23 21.79 -16.78
CA PHE A 246 -8.89 20.37 -16.55
C PHE A 246 -7.38 20.12 -16.53
N LYS A 247 -6.65 20.82 -17.41
CA LYS A 247 -5.20 20.68 -17.62
C LYS A 247 -4.35 21.44 -16.59
N ASP A 248 -4.97 22.19 -15.70
CA ASP A 248 -4.27 22.93 -14.66
C ASP A 248 -3.91 22.03 -13.46
N ASP A 249 -2.88 22.48 -12.76
CA ASP A 249 -2.53 21.98 -11.45
C ASP A 249 -3.42 22.66 -10.38
N TRP A 250 -4.31 21.90 -9.76
CA TRP A 250 -5.31 22.44 -8.85
C TRP A 250 -4.79 22.51 -7.42
N LYS A 251 -4.23 23.67 -7.08
CA LYS A 251 -3.64 23.95 -5.76
C LYS A 251 -4.69 23.88 -4.66
N GLY A 252 -4.38 23.17 -3.58
CA GLY A 252 -5.23 23.07 -2.38
C GLY A 252 -6.44 22.13 -2.49
N ILE A 253 -6.79 21.66 -3.70
CA ILE A 253 -7.95 20.79 -3.91
C ILE A 253 -7.75 19.41 -3.29
N ALA A 254 -6.54 18.85 -3.33
CA ALA A 254 -6.30 17.51 -2.80
C ALA A 254 -6.58 17.42 -1.29
N SER A 255 -6.16 18.43 -0.52
CA SER A 255 -6.37 18.48 0.93
C SER A 255 -7.84 18.30 1.32
N LYS A 256 -8.77 18.83 0.52
CA LYS A 256 -10.22 18.76 0.75
C LYS A 256 -10.85 17.42 0.36
N LEU A 257 -10.11 16.55 -0.34
CA LEU A 257 -10.58 15.27 -0.86
C LEU A 257 -9.84 14.06 -0.28
N MET A 258 -8.62 14.24 0.25
CA MET A 258 -7.81 13.18 0.84
C MET A 258 -8.45 12.63 2.11
N ALA A 259 -8.49 11.31 2.27
CA ALA A 259 -8.97 10.68 3.50
C ALA A 259 -7.93 10.80 4.63
N LYS A 260 -8.37 11.06 5.87
CA LYS A 260 -7.55 10.91 7.09
C LYS A 260 -7.43 9.45 7.51
N ALA A 261 -7.04 8.60 6.56
CA ALA A 261 -7.04 7.16 6.73
C ALA A 261 -5.75 6.64 7.35
N LYS A 262 -5.86 5.53 8.09
CA LYS A 262 -4.73 4.74 8.58
C LYS A 262 -4.83 3.31 8.10
N PHE A 263 -3.70 2.75 7.67
CA PHE A 263 -3.49 1.34 7.39
C PHE A 263 -2.70 0.70 8.52
N ASN A 264 -3.31 -0.26 9.23
CA ASN A 264 -2.73 -0.96 10.39
C ASN A 264 -2.09 0.02 11.41
N GLY A 265 -2.79 1.13 11.68
CA GLY A 265 -2.35 2.17 12.62
C GLY A 265 -1.39 3.24 12.05
N SER A 266 -0.78 2.99 10.89
CA SER A 266 0.09 3.95 10.18
C SER A 266 -0.72 4.80 9.21
N TRP A 267 -0.34 6.06 9.00
CA TRP A 267 -1.07 6.93 8.07
C TRP A 267 -0.96 6.44 6.62
N VAL A 268 -2.08 6.48 5.89
CA VAL A 268 -2.11 6.17 4.44
C VAL A 268 -1.41 7.26 3.64
N TRP A 269 -1.67 8.52 3.99
CA TRP A 269 -0.93 9.67 3.48
C TRP A 269 0.13 10.06 4.52
N PRO A 270 1.44 10.01 4.18
CA PRO A 270 2.48 10.40 5.11
C PRO A 270 2.34 11.88 5.45
N TYR A 271 2.85 12.26 6.62
CA TYR A 271 2.81 13.64 7.07
C TYR A 271 3.60 14.55 6.13
N SER A 272 2.99 15.65 5.71
CA SER A 272 3.66 16.78 5.04
C SER A 272 3.28 18.08 5.75
N PRO A 273 4.22 19.00 6.01
CA PRO A 273 3.92 20.29 6.61
C PRO A 273 3.03 21.18 5.73
N ASP A 274 3.02 20.94 4.40
CA ASP A 274 2.29 21.74 3.43
C ASP A 274 0.87 21.20 3.15
N VAL A 275 0.51 20.05 3.73
CA VAL A 275 -0.76 19.36 3.48
C VAL A 275 -1.59 19.26 4.74
N ASN A 276 -2.68 20.03 4.78
CA ASN A 276 -3.69 19.91 5.83
C ASN A 276 -4.90 19.14 5.30
N ILE A 277 -4.91 17.82 5.49
CA ILE A 277 -6.03 16.97 5.07
C ILE A 277 -7.30 17.39 5.82
N THR A 278 -8.42 17.59 5.12
CA THR A 278 -9.73 17.92 5.71
C THR A 278 -10.84 16.98 5.26
N ASN A 279 -10.79 16.47 4.03
CA ASN A 279 -11.78 15.56 3.46
C ASN A 279 -13.24 16.08 3.52
N GLU A 280 -13.43 17.39 3.38
CA GLU A 280 -14.72 18.07 3.57
C GLU A 280 -15.87 17.51 2.71
N TYR A 281 -15.54 16.84 1.60
CA TYR A 281 -16.52 16.31 0.63
C TYR A 281 -16.73 14.79 0.74
N GLY A 282 -16.03 14.10 1.64
CA GLY A 282 -16.15 12.65 1.81
C GLY A 282 -15.75 11.82 0.57
N TRP A 283 -15.03 12.41 -0.38
CA TRP A 283 -14.56 11.73 -1.60
C TRP A 283 -13.49 10.67 -1.30
N ASN A 284 -12.83 10.79 -0.14
CA ASN A 284 -11.94 9.78 0.43
C ASN A 284 -10.83 9.32 -0.53
N ALA A 285 -10.00 10.24 -1.00
CA ALA A 285 -8.81 9.90 -1.78
C ALA A 285 -7.83 9.08 -0.92
N LEU A 286 -7.41 7.92 -1.44
CA LEU A 286 -6.42 7.04 -0.82
C LEU A 286 -5.17 6.95 -1.69
N ALA A 287 -4.01 6.78 -1.05
CA ALA A 287 -2.72 6.61 -1.70
C ALA A 287 -2.52 5.16 -2.17
N GLY A 288 -3.32 4.73 -3.14
CA GLY A 288 -3.32 3.35 -3.66
C GLY A 288 -2.13 2.98 -4.55
N GLY A 289 -1.30 3.96 -4.92
CA GLY A 289 -0.17 3.75 -5.83
C GLY A 289 -0.60 3.45 -7.26
N SER A 290 0.33 2.91 -8.04
CA SER A 290 0.15 2.54 -9.43
C SER A 290 0.86 1.23 -9.77
N SER A 291 0.53 0.67 -10.92
CA SER A 291 1.27 -0.43 -11.52
C SER A 291 1.84 -0.03 -12.88
N SER A 292 2.80 -0.80 -13.40
CA SER A 292 3.33 -0.68 -14.75
C SER A 292 3.75 -2.05 -15.30
N ASN A 293 4.15 -2.10 -16.57
CA ASN A 293 4.59 -3.31 -17.26
C ASN A 293 3.55 -4.44 -17.16
N GLU A 294 2.30 -4.19 -17.59
CA GLU A 294 1.22 -5.20 -17.53
C GLU A 294 1.02 -5.76 -16.11
N TYR A 295 0.94 -4.86 -15.13
CA TYR A 295 0.80 -5.18 -13.71
C TYR A 295 1.97 -5.97 -13.10
N ASN A 296 3.14 -6.05 -13.75
CA ASN A 296 4.30 -6.77 -13.20
C ASN A 296 5.17 -5.93 -12.27
N HIS A 297 4.94 -4.62 -12.21
CA HIS A 297 5.63 -3.73 -11.27
C HIS A 297 4.61 -2.85 -10.56
N PHE A 298 4.73 -2.73 -9.24
CA PHE A 298 3.87 -1.88 -8.41
C PHE A 298 4.72 -0.90 -7.63
N SER A 299 4.28 0.35 -7.57
CA SER A 299 5.04 1.43 -6.93
C SER A 299 4.10 2.49 -6.35
N ASN A 300 4.68 3.44 -5.61
CA ASN A 300 4.02 4.67 -5.15
C ASN A 300 2.86 4.51 -4.15
N VAL A 301 2.56 3.29 -3.69
CA VAL A 301 1.57 3.10 -2.61
C VAL A 301 1.99 3.86 -1.36
N LEU A 302 1.02 4.41 -0.64
CA LEU A 302 1.24 5.26 0.54
C LEU A 302 2.04 6.54 0.24
N SER A 303 2.09 6.99 -1.01
CA SER A 303 2.69 8.29 -1.38
C SER A 303 1.93 8.97 -2.50
N TYR A 304 1.34 8.21 -3.42
CA TYR A 304 0.53 8.72 -4.52
C TYR A 304 -0.81 8.01 -4.60
N GLY A 305 -1.82 8.73 -5.08
CA GLY A 305 -3.05 8.18 -5.62
C GLY A 305 -3.24 8.65 -7.05
N PHE A 306 -3.68 7.76 -7.93
CA PHE A 306 -3.87 8.01 -9.36
C PHE A 306 -5.27 7.59 -9.77
N TRP A 307 -5.95 8.42 -10.55
CA TRP A 307 -7.30 8.17 -11.04
C TRP A 307 -7.44 8.49 -12.53
N TRP A 308 -7.99 7.55 -13.29
CA TRP A 308 -8.20 7.74 -14.72
C TRP A 308 -9.25 8.80 -15.03
N SER A 309 -9.03 9.51 -16.14
CA SER A 309 -10.08 10.14 -16.94
C SER A 309 -10.39 9.24 -18.14
N SER A 310 -11.65 9.16 -18.56
CA SER A 310 -12.03 8.55 -19.84
C SER A 310 -11.67 9.44 -21.04
N THR A 311 -11.10 10.62 -20.82
CA THR A 311 -10.64 11.51 -21.89
C THR A 311 -9.22 11.14 -22.31
N GLU A 312 -9.05 10.75 -23.58
CA GLU A 312 -7.73 10.50 -24.14
C GLU A 312 -6.96 11.81 -24.42
N ARG A 313 -5.63 11.71 -24.45
CA ARG A 313 -4.76 12.79 -24.89
C ARG A 313 -4.52 12.72 -26.39
N ASP A 314 -4.24 11.51 -26.87
CA ASP A 314 -3.96 11.17 -28.26
C ASP A 314 -4.20 9.66 -28.46
N SER A 315 -3.84 9.13 -29.64
CA SER A 315 -4.04 7.72 -29.98
C SER A 315 -3.38 6.75 -28.99
N ASN A 316 -2.28 7.15 -28.36
CA ASN A 316 -1.44 6.28 -27.53
C ASN A 316 -1.57 6.60 -26.03
N ASN A 317 -1.93 7.83 -25.69
CA ASN A 317 -1.90 8.34 -24.32
C ASN A 317 -3.29 8.76 -23.82
N ALA A 318 -3.51 8.61 -22.52
CA ALA A 318 -4.72 9.07 -21.84
C ALA A 318 -4.39 9.89 -20.59
N TYR A 319 -5.33 10.75 -20.17
CA TYR A 319 -5.15 11.58 -19.00
C TYR A 319 -5.53 10.85 -17.70
N TYR A 320 -4.77 11.13 -16.65
CA TYR A 320 -5.12 10.77 -15.28
C TYR A 320 -4.89 11.97 -14.36
N ARG A 321 -5.62 11.97 -13.24
CA ARG A 321 -5.42 12.91 -12.15
C ARG A 321 -4.65 12.20 -11.03
N TYR A 322 -3.80 12.93 -10.32
CA TYR A 322 -3.02 12.35 -9.22
C TYR A 322 -2.83 13.31 -8.06
N ILE A 323 -2.63 12.74 -6.89
CA ILE A 323 -2.26 13.45 -5.66
C ILE A 323 -0.92 12.86 -5.20
N PHE A 324 0.04 13.73 -4.91
CA PHE A 324 1.29 13.36 -4.25
C PHE A 324 1.26 13.85 -2.80
N SER A 325 1.63 12.99 -1.85
CA SER A 325 1.53 13.25 -0.42
C SER A 325 2.22 14.51 0.09
N GLU A 326 3.22 15.01 -0.63
CA GLU A 326 3.98 16.19 -0.20
C GLU A 326 3.28 17.51 -0.53
N PHE A 327 2.38 17.54 -1.51
CA PHE A 327 1.72 18.77 -1.97
C PHE A 327 0.20 18.68 -1.87
N PRO A 328 -0.49 19.79 -1.57
CA PRO A 328 -1.95 19.80 -1.46
C PRO A 328 -2.63 19.90 -2.84
N ASN A 329 -1.91 19.59 -3.92
CA ASN A 329 -2.37 19.79 -5.29
C ASN A 329 -3.06 18.53 -5.79
N PHE A 330 -4.16 18.73 -6.50
CA PHE A 330 -4.71 17.70 -7.37
C PHE A 330 -4.21 18.02 -8.77
N SER A 331 -3.30 17.20 -9.28
CA SER A 331 -2.58 17.47 -10.53
C SER A 331 -3.09 16.56 -11.65
N VAL A 332 -2.72 16.86 -12.89
CA VAL A 332 -3.03 16.07 -14.08
C VAL A 332 -1.76 15.71 -14.83
N ASN A 333 -1.75 14.53 -15.43
CA ASN A 333 -0.72 14.13 -16.37
C ASN A 333 -1.31 13.11 -17.36
N SER A 334 -0.49 12.57 -18.24
CA SER A 334 -0.88 11.54 -19.19
C SER A 334 0.21 10.50 -19.35
N CYS A 335 -0.16 9.26 -19.66
CA CYS A 335 0.78 8.20 -20.04
C CYS A 335 0.16 7.27 -21.07
N LEU A 336 0.95 6.29 -21.53
CA LEU A 336 0.50 5.25 -22.44
C LEU A 336 -0.72 4.52 -21.85
N LYS A 337 -1.71 4.23 -22.70
CA LYS A 337 -2.99 3.61 -22.32
C LYS A 337 -2.82 2.25 -21.60
N ASP A 338 -1.79 1.49 -21.97
CA ASP A 338 -1.44 0.20 -21.34
C ASP A 338 -0.21 0.27 -20.41
N GLY A 339 0.43 1.45 -20.32
CA GLY A 339 1.72 1.59 -19.64
C GLY A 339 1.64 1.68 -18.12
N MET A 340 0.46 2.02 -17.58
CA MET A 340 0.24 2.23 -16.16
C MET A 340 -1.12 1.66 -15.74
N GLY A 341 -1.20 1.07 -14.55
CA GLY A 341 -2.46 0.82 -13.87
C GLY A 341 -2.76 1.92 -12.86
N ALA A 342 -3.97 2.46 -12.90
CA ALA A 342 -4.46 3.47 -11.96
C ALA A 342 -5.86 3.12 -11.45
N SER A 343 -6.29 3.75 -10.35
CA SER A 343 -7.62 3.55 -9.80
C SER A 343 -8.70 4.16 -10.70
N VAL A 344 -9.92 3.64 -10.58
CA VAL A 344 -11.12 4.23 -11.20
C VAL A 344 -12.07 4.71 -10.10
N ARG A 345 -12.64 5.91 -10.28
CA ARG A 345 -13.70 6.44 -9.42
C ARG A 345 -14.95 6.65 -10.25
N CYS A 346 -15.92 5.75 -10.13
CA CYS A 346 -17.12 5.80 -10.96
C CYS A 346 -18.00 7.01 -10.61
N VAL A 347 -18.62 7.59 -11.63
CA VAL A 347 -19.50 8.76 -11.54
C VAL A 347 -20.79 8.58 -12.32
N ARG A 348 -21.77 9.42 -12.00
CA ARG A 348 -22.97 9.65 -12.81
C ARG A 348 -23.54 11.03 -12.51
N LEU A 349 -24.41 11.54 -13.38
CA LEU A 349 -25.23 12.71 -13.04
C LEU A 349 -26.03 12.44 -11.76
N LYS A 350 -26.02 13.39 -10.85
CA LYS A 350 -26.86 13.30 -9.65
C LYS A 350 -28.33 13.25 -10.07
N ASN A 351 -29.10 12.38 -9.43
CA ASN A 351 -30.54 12.38 -9.60
C ASN A 351 -31.12 13.60 -8.85
N ASN A 352 -31.85 14.45 -9.56
CA ASN A 352 -32.55 15.61 -8.96
C ASN A 352 -33.70 15.17 -8.06
#